data_AF-A0A919I286-F1
#
_entry.id   AF-A0A919I286-F1
#
_cell.length_a   1.000
_cell.length_b   1.000
_cell.length_c   1.000
_cell.angle_alpha   90.00
_cell.angle_beta   90.00
_cell.angle_gamma   90.00
#
_symmetry.space_group_name_H-M   'P 1'
#
loop_
_entity.id
_entity.type
_entity.pdbx_description
1 polymer ?
#
loop_
_entity_poly.entity_id
_entity_poly.type
_entity_poly.pdbx_seq_one_letter_code
_entity_poly.pdbx_strand_id
1 'polypeptide(L)'
;MRGLENDVYFQVGLLTVIGLSAKNAILIVEFANELNEKGQDLLSATLSACRQRLRPILMTSLAFIFGVLPMATSTGAGSGSQHAVGTG
;
A
#
# COMPACT_ATOMS: atom_id res chain seq x y z
N MET A 1 -15.86 18.14 -4.73
CA MET A 1 -15.51 17.32 -3.55
C MET A 1 -16.38 16.07 -3.62
N ARG A 2 -15.79 14.89 -3.88
CA ARG A 2 -16.43 13.73 -4.54
C ARG A 2 -17.54 12.99 -3.78
N GLY A 3 -18.09 13.52 -2.68
CA GLY A 3 -19.35 13.03 -2.08
C GLY A 3 -19.41 11.54 -1.73
N LEU A 4 -18.25 10.89 -1.54
CA LEU A 4 -18.16 9.50 -1.13
C LEU A 4 -18.34 9.47 0.38
N GLU A 5 -19.51 8.99 0.83
CA GLU A 5 -19.74 8.68 2.23
C GLU A 5 -18.72 7.63 2.69
N ASN A 6 -18.23 7.78 3.92
CA ASN A 6 -17.35 6.82 4.59
C ASN A 6 -18.14 5.52 4.88
N ASP A 7 -18.41 4.76 3.82
CA ASP A 7 -19.17 3.52 3.89
C ASP A 7 -18.30 2.37 4.41
N VAL A 8 -18.94 1.23 4.70
CA VAL A 8 -18.26 0.04 5.25
C VAL A 8 -17.20 -0.50 4.28
N TYR A 9 -17.39 -0.37 2.97
CA TYR A 9 -16.41 -0.80 1.98
C TYR A 9 -15.16 0.07 1.99
N PHE A 10 -15.30 1.39 2.15
CA PHE A 10 -14.16 2.29 2.31
C PHE A 10 -13.37 1.96 3.59
N GLN A 11 -14.05 1.72 4.72
CA GLN A 11 -13.37 1.34 5.97
C GLN A 11 -12.60 0.02 5.87
N VAL A 12 -13.18 -0.98 5.22
CA VAL A 12 -12.52 -2.28 4.97
C VAL A 12 -11.33 -2.13 4.01
N GLY A 13 -11.48 -1.30 2.97
CA GLY A 13 -10.39 -0.93 2.05
C GLY A 13 -9.23 -0.25 2.79
N LEU A 14 -9.54 0.73 3.64
CA LEU A 14 -8.56 1.44 4.45
C LEU A 14 -7.81 0.51 5.41
N LEU A 15 -8.53 -0.38 6.11
CA LEU A 15 -7.93 -1.41 6.98
C LEU A 15 -6.96 -2.31 6.22
N THR A 16 -7.33 -2.72 5.00
CA THR A 16 -6.49 -3.56 4.14
C THR A 16 -5.21 -2.83 3.71
N VAL A 17 -5.32 -1.56 3.33
CA VAL A 17 -4.19 -0.71 2.95
C VAL A 17 -3.25 -0.45 4.14
N ILE A 18 -3.81 -0.22 5.34
CA ILE A 18 -3.04 -0.08 6.58
C ILE A 18 -2.25 -1.36 6.85
N GLY A 19 -2.89 -2.53 6.77
CA GLY A 19 -2.21 -3.82 6.98
C GLY A 19 -1.09 -4.08 5.97
N LEU A 20 -1.33 -3.78 4.69
CA LEU A 20 -0.32 -3.91 3.63
C LEU A 20 0.87 -2.96 3.87
N SER A 21 0.59 -1.71 4.25
CA SER A 21 1.63 -0.72 4.58
C SER A 21 2.42 -1.12 5.81
N ALA A 22 1.75 -1.56 6.88
CA ALA A 22 2.39 -1.98 8.11
C ALA A 22 3.32 -3.17 7.87
N LYS A 23 2.88 -4.18 7.11
CA LYS A 23 3.74 -5.31 6.74
C LYS A 23 4.99 -4.87 6.00
N ASN A 24 4.85 -3.95 5.03
CA ASN A 24 5.99 -3.44 4.27
C ASN A 24 6.94 -2.60 5.13
N ALA A 25 6.42 -1.82 6.09
CA ALA A 25 7.21 -1.02 7.01
C ALA A 25 8.00 -1.88 8.01
N ILE A 26 7.33 -2.86 8.65
CA ILE A 26 7.97 -3.80 9.59
C ILE A 26 9.17 -4.48 8.93
N LEU A 27 8.99 -4.94 7.70
CA LEU A 27 10.03 -5.66 6.96
C LEU A 27 11.25 -4.81 6.59
N ILE A 28 11.08 -3.50 6.39
CA ILE A 28 12.19 -2.58 6.18
C ILE A 28 12.94 -2.34 7.50
N VAL A 29 12.19 -2.08 8.59
CA VAL A 29 12.76 -1.82 9.92
C VAL A 29 13.52 -3.04 10.43
N GLU A 30 12.94 -4.24 10.30
CA GLU A 30 13.55 -5.50 10.72
C GLU A 30 14.88 -5.73 9.98
N PHE A 31 14.89 -5.56 8.65
CA PHE A 31 16.10 -5.76 7.85
C PHE A 31 17.18 -4.69 8.10
N ALA A 32 16.76 -3.44 8.34
CA ALA A 32 17.68 -2.37 8.74
C ALA A 32 18.30 -2.64 10.12
N ASN A 33 17.51 -3.14 11.07
CA ASN A 33 18.00 -3.47 12.40
C ASN A 33 18.97 -4.66 12.36
N GLU A 34 18.66 -5.69 11.57
CA GLU A 34 19.53 -6.86 11.38
C GLU A 34 20.90 -6.49 10.75
N LEU A 35 20.90 -5.52 9.82
CA LEU A 35 22.13 -4.98 9.23
C LEU A 35 22.93 -4.11 10.22
N ASN A 36 22.23 -3.34 11.07
CA ASN A 36 22.83 -2.55 12.14
C ASN A 36 23.48 -3.44 13.20
N GLU A 37 22.81 -4.54 13.61
CA GLU A 37 23.38 -5.55 14.52
C GLU A 37 24.63 -6.24 13.94
N LYS A 38 24.71 -6.35 12.60
CA LYS A 38 25.90 -6.84 11.88
C LYS A 38 27.03 -5.78 11.81
N GLY A 39 26.85 -4.61 12.42
CA GLY A 39 27.84 -3.54 12.52
C GLY A 39 27.80 -2.52 11.38
N GLN A 40 26.77 -2.51 10.53
CA GLN A 40 26.60 -1.43 9.55
C GLN A 40 26.08 -0.16 10.22
N ASP A 41 26.56 0.99 9.73
CA ASP A 41 26.01 2.29 10.09
C ASP A 41 24.50 2.36 9.81
N LEU A 42 23.75 2.97 10.74
CA LEU A 42 22.28 2.97 10.77
C LEU A 42 21.68 3.54 9.49
N LEU A 43 22.33 4.55 8.91
CA LEU A 43 21.89 5.21 7.68
C LEU A 43 22.13 4.29 6.46
N SER A 44 23.29 3.64 6.42
CA SER A 44 23.67 2.69 5.36
C SER A 44 22.84 1.41 5.37
N ALA A 45 22.54 0.89 6.57
CA ALA A 45 21.66 -0.25 6.80
C ALA A 45 20.23 0.05 6.31
N THR A 46 19.69 1.21 6.68
CA THR A 46 18.36 1.67 6.25
C THR A 46 18.28 1.83 4.73
N LEU A 47 19.29 2.44 4.10
CA LEU A 47 19.36 2.60 2.64
C LEU A 47 19.38 1.25 1.91
N SER A 48 20.13 0.29 2.45
CA SER A 48 20.22 -1.08 1.92
C SER A 48 18.89 -1.83 2.05
N ALA A 49 18.22 -1.73 3.20
CA ALA A 49 16.90 -2.30 3.43
C ALA A 49 15.83 -1.72 2.48
N CYS A 50 15.80 -0.40 2.36
CA CYS A 50 14.91 0.31 1.43
C CYS A 50 15.12 -0.13 -0.03
N ARG A 51 16.39 -0.28 -0.47
CA ARG A 51 16.69 -0.71 -1.85
C ARG A 51 16.20 -2.11 -2.17
N GLN A 52 16.32 -3.05 -1.24
CA GLN A 52 15.86 -4.43 -1.47
C GLN A 52 14.33 -4.52 -1.57
N ARG A 53 13.60 -3.67 -0.84
CA ARG A 53 12.13 -3.68 -0.82
C ARG A 53 11.47 -2.73 -1.82
N LEU A 54 12.22 -1.82 -2.42
CA LEU A 54 11.71 -0.87 -3.41
C LEU A 54 11.00 -1.56 -4.59
N ARG A 55 11.61 -2.60 -5.18
CA ARG A 55 10.98 -3.37 -6.29
C ARG A 55 9.68 -4.07 -5.87
N PRO A 56 9.65 -4.86 -4.78
CA PRO A 56 8.42 -5.48 -4.28
C PRO A 56 7.32 -4.48 -3.88
N ILE A 57 7.66 -3.36 -3.24
CA ILE A 57 6.69 -2.36 -2.81
C ILE A 57 6.07 -1.68 -4.03
N LEU A 58 6.89 -1.24 -4.99
CA LEU A 58 6.38 -0.65 -6.23
C LEU A 58 5.51 -1.64 -7.02
N MET A 59 5.89 -2.92 -7.09
CA MET A 59 5.08 -3.95 -7.78
C MET A 59 3.69 -4.08 -7.16
N THR A 60 3.60 -4.19 -5.82
CA THR A 60 2.32 -4.39 -5.12
C THR A 60 1.45 -3.12 -5.14
N SER A 61 2.04 -1.95 -4.93
CA SER A 61 1.32 -0.68 -5.00
C SER A 61 0.81 -0.39 -6.41
N LEU A 62 1.62 -0.62 -7.46
CA LEU A 62 1.18 -0.44 -8.84
C LEU A 62 0.11 -1.46 -9.23
N ALA A 63 0.28 -2.74 -8.87
CA ALA A 63 -0.73 -3.76 -9.14
C ALA A 63 -2.06 -3.45 -8.48
N PHE A 64 -2.04 -2.93 -7.24
CA PHE A 64 -3.26 -2.47 -6.56
C PHE A 64 -3.88 -1.30 -7.30
N ILE A 65 -3.13 -0.23 -7.58
CA ILE A 65 -3.63 0.96 -8.29
C ILE A 65 -4.23 0.59 -9.64
N PHE A 66 -3.54 -0.22 -10.44
CA PHE A 66 -4.04 -0.70 -11.73
C PHE A 66 -5.22 -1.68 -11.59
N GLY A 67 -5.36 -2.37 -10.46
CA GLY A 67 -6.50 -3.24 -10.16
C GLY A 67 -7.77 -2.49 -9.77
N VAL A 68 -7.64 -1.37 -9.05
CA VAL A 68 -8.78 -0.49 -8.71
C VAL A 68 -9.08 0.56 -9.80
N LEU A 69 -8.13 0.84 -10.71
CA LEU A 69 -8.31 1.81 -11.82
C LEU A 69 -9.59 1.53 -12.66
N PRO A 70 -9.87 0.29 -13.11
CA PRO A 70 -11.06 -0.01 -13.90
C PRO A 70 -12.35 0.17 -13.09
N MET A 71 -12.31 -0.10 -11.78
CA MET A 71 -13.46 0.10 -10.89
C MET A 71 -13.70 1.59 -10.61
N ALA A 72 -12.63 2.40 -10.57
CA ALA A 72 -12.71 3.86 -10.41
C ALA A 72 -13.19 4.58 -11.69
N THR A 73 -13.07 3.97 -12.87
CA THR A 73 -13.51 4.54 -14.17
C THR A 73 -14.72 3.82 -14.79
N SER A 74 -15.30 2.82 -14.11
CA SER A 74 -16.40 2.00 -14.61
C SER A 74 -17.72 2.77 -14.67
N THR A 75 -18.24 3.00 -15.88
CA THR A 75 -19.59 3.53 -16.11
C THR A 75 -20.55 2.40 -16.52
N GLY A 76 -21.52 2.06 -15.65
CA GLY A 76 -22.48 0.97 -15.88
C GLY A 76 -23.32 0.60 -14.64
N ALA A 77 -24.15 -0.45 -14.72
CA ALA A 77 -24.94 -0.93 -13.57
C ALA A 77 -24.02 -1.53 -12.48
N GLY A 78 -24.15 -1.07 -11.22
CA GLY A 78 -23.24 -1.42 -10.13
C GLY A 78 -21.98 -0.53 -10.04
N SER A 79 -21.89 0.53 -10.85
CA SER A 79 -20.79 1.52 -10.80
C SER A 79 -20.72 2.27 -9.47
N GLY A 80 -21.84 2.52 -8.79
CA GLY A 80 -21.84 3.20 -7.49
C GLY A 80 -21.01 2.48 -6.42
N SER A 81 -21.15 1.15 -6.31
CA SER A 81 -20.38 0.32 -5.38
C SER A 81 -18.93 0.11 -5.84
N GLN A 82 -18.67 0.07 -7.16
CA GLN A 82 -17.30 -0.01 -7.70
C GLN A 82 -16.51 1.30 -7.52
N HIS A 83 -17.17 2.45 -7.65
CA HIS A 83 -16.59 3.77 -7.38
C HIS A 83 -16.33 3.97 -5.88
N ALA A 84 -17.20 3.49 -4.99
CA ALA A 84 -16.97 3.53 -3.55
C ALA A 84 -15.72 2.74 -3.14
N VAL A 85 -15.50 1.56 -3.74
CA VAL A 85 -14.31 0.73 -3.46
C VAL A 85 -13.04 1.27 -4.14
N GLY A 86 -13.16 1.84 -5.35
CA GLY A 86 -12.00 2.28 -6.15
C GLY A 86 -11.55 3.73 -5.90
N THR A 87 -12.42 4.57 -5.32
CA THR A 87 -12.16 6.01 -5.09
C THR A 87 -12.38 6.45 -3.65
N GLY A 88 -12.94 5.57 -2.81
CA GLY A 88 -12.92 5.74 -1.36
C GLY A 88 -11.47 5.83 -0.89
#